data_AF-A0A3M1NK70-F1
#
_entry.id   AF-A0A3M1NK70-F1
#
_cell.length_a   1.000
_cell.length_b   1.000
_cell.length_c   1.000
_cell.angle_alpha   90.00
_cell.angle_beta   90.00
_cell.angle_gamma   90.00
#
_symmetry.space_group_name_H-M   'P 1'
#
loop_
_entity.id
_entity.type
_entity.pdbx_description
1 polymer ?
#
loop_
_entity_poly.entity_id
_entity_poly.type
_entity_poly.pdbx_seq_one_letter_code
_entity_poly.pdbx_strand_id
1 'polypeptide(L)'
;LDTNFLLVPGQFGVDIFKELDRICYFNYKLFIIPETMKELLKIAETQKGAHKRAAELAVSLLKAKNVLTAKTEKNKKRGVFQSVDDLIIETATTQDFIVATQDKELKKKLLNKGVAIITLTQKKYLKLVR
;
A
#
# COMPACT_ATOMS: atom_id res chain seq x y z
N LEU A 1 -2.97 0.96 1.06
CA LEU A 1 -2.13 0.18 0.13
C LEU A 1 -0.89 1.01 -0.15
N ASP A 2 0.29 0.45 0.13
CA ASP A 2 1.58 1.08 -0.13
C ASP A 2 2.06 0.84 -1.57
N THR A 3 2.98 1.68 -2.09
CA THR A 3 3.51 1.60 -3.46
C THR A 3 4.15 0.24 -3.73
N ASN A 4 5.04 -0.21 -2.84
CA ASN A 4 5.74 -1.49 -2.99
C ASN A 4 4.79 -2.68 -3.01
N PHE A 5 3.69 -2.60 -2.28
CA PHE A 5 2.65 -3.64 -2.29
C PHE A 5 1.89 -3.67 -3.62
N LEU A 6 1.62 -2.51 -4.21
CA LEU A 6 0.89 -2.40 -5.48
C LEU A 6 1.69 -2.87 -6.70
N LEU A 7 3.02 -2.95 -6.59
CA LEU A 7 3.87 -3.49 -7.66
C LEU A 7 3.89 -5.03 -7.70
N VAL A 8 3.41 -5.71 -6.64
CA VAL A 8 3.40 -7.18 -6.51
C VAL A 8 2.76 -7.90 -7.70
N PRO A 9 1.60 -7.47 -8.26
CA PRO A 9 1.00 -8.15 -9.40
C PRO A 9 1.92 -8.19 -10.62
N GLY A 10 2.60 -7.08 -10.92
CA GLY A 10 3.52 -7.01 -12.05
C GLY A 10 4.86 -7.70 -11.81
N GLN A 11 5.31 -7.79 -10.56
CA GLN A 11 6.59 -8.40 -10.20
C GLN A 11 6.51 -9.91 -10.01
N PHE A 12 5.42 -10.41 -9.43
CA PHE A 12 5.30 -11.80 -9.00
C PHE A 12 4.10 -12.53 -9.64
N GLY A 13 3.27 -11.85 -10.44
CA GLY A 13 2.09 -12.45 -11.06
C GLY A 13 0.99 -12.82 -10.06
N VAL A 14 0.97 -12.17 -8.90
CA VAL A 14 0.01 -12.44 -7.82
C VAL A 14 -1.16 -11.46 -7.91
N ASP A 15 -2.38 -11.97 -8.00
CA ASP A 15 -3.59 -11.15 -7.88
C ASP A 15 -3.82 -10.76 -6.40
N ILE A 16 -3.28 -9.60 -6.03
CA ILE A 16 -3.40 -9.09 -4.67
C ILE A 16 -4.85 -8.81 -4.26
N PHE A 17 -5.76 -8.50 -5.18
CA PHE A 17 -7.15 -8.19 -4.83
C PHE A 17 -7.92 -9.47 -4.50
N LYS A 18 -7.74 -10.51 -5.32
CA LYS A 18 -8.28 -11.84 -5.02
C LYS A 18 -7.72 -12.38 -3.69
N GLU A 19 -6.44 -12.14 -3.43
CA GLU A 19 -5.84 -12.55 -2.16
C GLU A 19 -6.34 -11.73 -0.97
N LEU A 20 -6.66 -10.45 -1.15
CA LEU A 20 -7.32 -9.63 -0.12
C LEU A 20 -8.71 -10.19 0.18
N ASP A 21 -9.50 -10.51 -0.85
CA ASP A 21 -10.82 -11.16 -0.68
C ASP A 21 -10.71 -12.49 0.08
N ARG A 22 -9.61 -13.24 -0.11
CA ARG A 22 -9.36 -14.51 0.59
C ARG A 22 -9.05 -14.34 2.07
N ILE A 23 -8.33 -13.29 2.47
CA ILE A 23 -7.85 -13.11 3.86
C ILE A 23 -8.71 -12.16 4.69
N CYS A 24 -9.43 -11.24 4.04
CA CYS A 24 -10.29 -10.26 4.68
C CYS A 24 -11.72 -10.80 4.74
N TYR A 25 -12.01 -11.65 5.74
CA TYR A 25 -13.36 -12.16 6.02
C TYR A 25 -14.30 -11.11 6.64
N PHE A 26 -14.14 -9.85 6.25
CA PHE A 26 -14.89 -8.69 6.73
C PHE A 26 -15.00 -7.65 5.62
N ASN A 27 -16.00 -6.78 5.71
CA ASN A 27 -16.17 -5.71 4.73
C ASN A 27 -15.00 -4.71 4.84
N TYR A 28 -14.38 -4.41 3.70
CA TYR A 28 -13.25 -3.49 3.65
C TYR A 28 -13.40 -2.49 2.49
N LYS A 29 -12.69 -1.37 2.63
CA LYS A 29 -12.51 -0.38 1.56
C LYS A 29 -11.04 -0.19 1.33
N LEU A 30 -10.65 -0.02 0.07
CA LEU A 30 -9.26 0.16 -0.31
C LEU A 30 -8.91 1.64 -0.37
N PHE A 31 -7.80 1.97 0.26
CA PHE A 31 -7.25 3.32 0.27
C PHE A 31 -5.78 3.33 -0.12
N ILE A 32 -5.37 4.38 -0.80
CA ILE A 32 -3.96 4.78 -0.98
C ILE A 32 -3.74 6.16 -0.36
N ILE A 33 -2.52 6.49 0.02
CA ILE A 33 -2.17 7.88 0.31
C ILE A 33 -1.84 8.62 -1.00
N PRO A 34 -2.01 9.96 -1.08
CA PRO A 34 -1.74 10.72 -2.30
C PRO A 34 -0.34 10.49 -2.89
N GLU A 35 0.66 10.28 -2.03
CA GLU A 35 2.05 10.00 -2.39
C GLU A 35 2.20 8.72 -3.20
N THR A 36 1.44 7.68 -2.85
CA THR A 36 1.50 6.38 -3.52
C THR A 36 1.18 6.51 -5.02
N MET A 37 0.14 7.28 -5.37
CA MET A 37 -0.19 7.50 -6.78
C MET A 37 0.93 8.26 -7.51
N LYS A 38 1.50 9.30 -6.87
CA LYS A 38 2.59 10.09 -7.46
C LYS A 38 3.83 9.23 -7.71
N GLU A 39 4.17 8.36 -6.77
CA GLU A 39 5.31 7.46 -6.89
C GLU A 39 5.11 6.43 -8.00
N LEU A 40 3.93 5.82 -8.09
CA LEU A 40 3.61 4.88 -9.16
C LEU A 40 3.71 5.53 -10.55
N LEU A 41 3.17 6.74 -10.71
CA LEU A 41 3.27 7.48 -11.98
C LEU A 41 4.74 7.79 -12.31
N LYS A 42 5.52 8.25 -11.33
CA LYS A 42 6.96 8.49 -11.50
C LYS A 42 7.71 7.22 -11.93
N ILE A 43 7.39 6.06 -11.35
CA ILE A 43 7.99 4.78 -11.74
C ILE A 43 7.61 4.43 -13.18
N ALA A 44 6.33 4.60 -13.56
CA ALA A 44 5.85 4.32 -14.91
C ALA A 44 6.50 5.22 -15.98
N GLU A 45 6.83 6.47 -15.63
CA GLU A 45 7.48 7.42 -16.53
C GLU A 45 9.00 7.20 -16.65
N THR A 46 9.67 6.96 -15.52
CA THR A 46 11.14 7.01 -15.45
C THR A 46 11.82 5.64 -15.59
N GLN A 47 11.14 4.56 -15.19
CA GLN A 47 11.71 3.21 -15.25
C GLN A 47 11.49 2.57 -16.62
N LYS A 48 12.20 1.46 -16.88
CA LYS A 48 12.10 0.69 -18.12
C LYS A 48 11.77 -0.78 -17.84
N GLY A 49 11.36 -1.49 -18.88
CA GLY A 49 11.20 -2.95 -18.84
C GLY A 49 10.13 -3.42 -17.84
N ALA A 50 10.48 -4.36 -16.97
CA ALA A 50 9.56 -4.98 -16.02
C ALA A 50 9.02 -3.98 -14.98
N HIS A 51 9.86 -3.05 -14.49
CA HIS A 51 9.45 -2.07 -13.48
C HIS A 51 8.39 -1.11 -13.99
N LYS A 52 8.55 -0.60 -15.22
CA LYS A 52 7.55 0.24 -15.89
C LYS A 52 6.22 -0.47 -16.02
N ARG A 53 6.23 -1.68 -16.59
CA ARG A 53 5.02 -2.49 -16.79
C ARG A 53 4.29 -2.80 -15.47
N ALA A 54 5.04 -3.06 -14.40
CA ALA A 54 4.47 -3.30 -13.08
C ALA A 54 3.75 -2.05 -12.53
N ALA A 55 4.33 -0.86 -12.70
CA ALA A 55 3.71 0.39 -12.29
C ALA A 55 2.49 0.76 -13.13
N GLU A 56 2.54 0.59 -14.45
CA GLU A 56 1.38 0.80 -15.35
C GLU A 56 0.22 -0.12 -15.00
N LEU A 57 0.52 -1.39 -14.71
CA LEU A 57 -0.47 -2.36 -14.24
C LEU A 57 -1.05 -1.92 -12.89
N ALA A 58 -0.22 -1.51 -11.94
CA ALA A 58 -0.67 -1.02 -10.64
C ALA A 58 -1.65 0.16 -10.76
N VAL A 59 -1.31 1.17 -11.58
CA VAL A 59 -2.19 2.33 -11.84
C VAL A 59 -3.52 1.90 -12.47
N SER A 60 -3.48 0.98 -13.43
CA SER A 60 -4.68 0.45 -14.10
C SER A 60 -5.58 -0.30 -13.12
N LEU A 61 -5.00 -1.11 -12.24
CA LEU A 61 -5.72 -1.84 -11.20
C LEU A 61 -6.35 -0.92 -10.16
N LEU A 62 -5.64 0.13 -9.72
CA LEU A 62 -6.18 1.12 -8.79
C LEU A 62 -7.43 1.80 -9.36
N LYS A 63 -7.41 2.16 -10.64
CA LYS A 63 -8.56 2.73 -11.35
C LYS A 63 -9.71 1.72 -11.46
N ALA A 64 -9.43 0.51 -11.90
CA ALA A 64 -10.44 -0.54 -12.09
C ALA A 64 -11.12 -0.94 -10.77
N LYS A 65 -10.40 -0.90 -9.65
CA LYS A 65 -10.91 -1.26 -8.32
C LYS A 65 -11.47 -0.06 -7.54
N ASN A 66 -11.58 1.12 -8.17
CA ASN A 66 -12.08 2.35 -7.55
C ASN A 66 -11.42 2.65 -6.19
N VAL A 67 -10.10 2.47 -6.11
CA VAL A 67 -9.37 2.66 -4.86
C VAL A 67 -9.40 4.13 -4.46
N LEU A 68 -9.83 4.39 -3.22
CA LEU A 68 -10.00 5.73 -2.71
C LEU A 68 -8.66 6.33 -2.28
N THR A 69 -8.57 7.65 -2.25
CA THR A 69 -7.43 8.32 -1.63
C THR A 69 -7.79 8.67 -0.19
N ALA A 70 -6.98 8.20 0.76
CA ALA A 70 -7.11 8.58 2.17
C ALA A 70 -6.92 10.09 2.30
N LYS A 71 -7.86 10.76 2.98
CA LYS A 71 -7.70 12.17 3.35
C LYS A 71 -6.62 12.25 4.42
N THR A 72 -5.40 12.51 4.00
CA THR A 72 -4.31 12.82 4.94
C THR A 72 -4.45 14.28 5.35
N GLU A 73 -4.43 14.58 6.66
CA GLU A 73 -4.42 15.96 7.17
C GLU A 73 -3.06 16.62 6.92
N LYS A 74 -2.62 16.69 5.67
CA LYS A 74 -1.38 17.37 5.25
C LYS A 74 -1.39 18.86 5.57
N ASN A 75 -2.58 19.45 5.73
CA ASN A 75 -2.73 20.90 5.84
C ASN A 75 -2.58 21.46 7.26
N LYS A 76 -2.55 20.64 8.33
CA LYS A 76 -2.32 21.17 9.68
C LYS A 76 -0.86 21.23 10.11
N LYS A 77 0.03 20.50 9.46
CA LYS A 77 1.42 20.35 9.92
C LYS A 77 2.41 20.14 8.76
N ARG A 78 2.53 21.13 7.87
CA ARG A 78 3.70 21.21 6.97
C ARG A 78 4.96 21.38 7.84
N GLY A 79 5.64 20.27 8.14
CA GLY A 79 6.86 20.23 8.96
C GLY A 79 6.94 19.12 10.02
N VAL A 80 5.88 18.32 10.26
CA VAL A 80 5.89 17.32 11.35
C VAL A 80 6.19 15.89 10.88
N PHE A 81 5.85 15.54 9.64
CA PHE A 81 6.20 14.22 9.08
C PHE A 81 7.48 14.32 8.27
N GLN A 82 8.51 13.59 8.70
CA GLN A 82 9.83 13.59 8.06
C GLN A 82 9.89 12.59 6.89
N SER A 83 8.98 11.60 6.87
CA SER A 83 8.90 10.58 5.82
C SER A 83 7.46 10.19 5.47
N VAL A 84 7.30 9.54 4.31
CA VAL A 84 6.02 8.93 3.89
C VAL A 84 5.60 7.82 4.86
N ASP A 85 6.57 7.08 5.41
CA ASP A 85 6.33 6.03 6.40
C ASP A 85 5.72 6.59 7.69
N ASP A 86 6.20 7.74 8.17
CA ASP A 86 5.64 8.38 9.37
C ASP A 86 4.18 8.79 9.14
N LEU A 87 3.86 9.27 7.93
CA LEU A 87 2.49 9.59 7.55
C LEU A 87 1.61 8.34 7.51
N ILE A 88 2.10 7.22 6.98
CA ILE A 88 1.38 5.94 6.96
C ILE A 88 1.12 5.47 8.38
N ILE A 89 2.15 5.48 9.24
CA ILE A 89 2.05 5.05 10.63
C ILE A 89 1.03 5.90 11.39
N GLU A 90 1.11 7.23 11.29
CA GLU A 90 0.18 8.11 11.97
C GLU A 90 -1.25 7.90 11.46
N THR A 91 -1.45 7.86 10.15
CA THR A 91 -2.77 7.65 9.55
C THR A 91 -3.37 6.32 10.02
N ALA A 92 -2.56 5.27 10.09
CA ALA A 92 -3.02 3.94 10.48
C ALA A 92 -3.16 3.72 11.99
N THR A 93 -2.51 4.56 12.81
CA THR A 93 -2.68 4.52 14.28
C THR A 93 -3.89 5.35 14.71
N THR A 94 -4.17 6.47 14.02
CA THR A 94 -5.26 7.38 14.34
C THR A 94 -6.61 6.97 13.74
N GLN A 95 -6.58 6.24 12.64
CA GLN A 95 -7.74 5.70 11.96
C GLN A 95 -7.55 4.19 11.88
N ASP A 96 -8.59 3.40 12.18
CA ASP A 96 -8.56 1.93 12.27
C ASP A 96 -8.30 1.28 10.89
N PHE A 97 -7.06 1.38 10.42
CA PHE A 97 -6.61 0.88 9.13
C PHE A 97 -5.72 -0.33 9.27
N ILE A 98 -5.78 -1.17 8.23
CA ILE A 98 -4.83 -2.24 8.00
C ILE A 98 -3.88 -1.80 6.89
N VAL A 99 -2.58 -1.86 7.15
CA VAL A 99 -1.57 -1.39 6.19
C VAL A 99 -1.02 -2.55 5.37
N ALA A 100 -1.20 -2.49 4.06
CA ALA A 100 -0.58 -3.43 3.13
C ALA A 100 0.78 -2.92 2.65
N THR A 101 1.88 -3.54 3.08
CA THR A 101 3.26 -3.17 2.71
C THR A 101 4.20 -4.39 2.62
N GLN A 102 5.29 -4.24 1.86
CA GLN A 102 6.39 -5.22 1.81
C GLN A 102 7.61 -4.80 2.62
N ASP A 103 7.70 -3.53 3.04
CA ASP A 103 8.86 -3.00 3.77
C ASP A 103 9.01 -3.62 5.15
N LYS A 104 10.22 -4.10 5.50
CA LYS A 104 10.45 -4.81 6.77
C LYS A 104 10.42 -3.87 7.98
N GLU A 105 10.95 -2.67 7.84
CA GLU A 105 11.03 -1.71 8.94
C GLU A 105 9.65 -1.11 9.24
N LEU A 106 8.90 -0.75 8.20
CA LEU A 106 7.53 -0.25 8.33
C LEU A 106 6.62 -1.28 9.00
N LYS A 107 6.70 -2.56 8.61
CA LYS A 107 5.97 -3.66 9.28
C LYS A 107 6.24 -3.71 10.77
N LYS A 108 7.52 -3.66 11.16
CA LYS A 108 7.93 -3.73 12.57
C LYS A 108 7.37 -2.53 13.35
N LYS A 109 7.47 -1.32 12.79
CA LYS A 109 6.95 -0.09 13.41
C LYS A 109 5.43 -0.14 13.60
N LEU A 110 4.68 -0.64 12.61
CA LEU A 110 3.22 -0.76 12.65
C LEU A 110 2.76 -1.79 13.68
N LEU A 111 3.34 -2.99 13.66
CA LEU A 111 3.02 -4.05 14.62
C LEU A 111 3.33 -3.62 16.06
N ASN A 112 4.45 -2.94 16.30
CA ASN A 112 4.79 -2.39 17.62
C ASN A 112 3.77 -1.35 18.12
N LYS A 113 3.01 -0.72 17.21
CA LYS A 113 1.95 0.25 17.52
C LYS A 113 0.56 -0.40 17.55
N GLY A 114 0.47 -1.74 17.44
CA GLY A 114 -0.80 -2.47 17.42
C GLY A 114 -1.58 -2.37 16.11
N VAL A 115 -0.96 -1.86 15.04
CA VAL A 115 -1.59 -1.73 13.73
C VAL A 115 -1.41 -3.02 12.94
N ALA A 116 -2.53 -3.60 12.49
CA ALA A 116 -2.53 -4.79 11.67
C ALA A 116 -1.92 -4.52 10.28
N ILE A 117 -1.21 -5.51 9.75
CA ILE A 117 -0.54 -5.42 8.45
C ILE A 117 -0.95 -6.54 7.50
N ILE A 118 -0.90 -6.26 6.20
CA ILE A 118 -1.02 -7.26 5.13
C ILE A 118 0.28 -7.30 4.36
N THR A 119 0.79 -8.51 4.12
CA THR A 119 2.04 -8.68 3.38
C THR A 119 2.07 -9.96 2.54
N LEU A 120 2.98 -10.00 1.57
CA LEU A 120 3.14 -11.13 0.65
C LEU A 120 4.12 -12.12 1.26
N THR A 121 3.70 -13.38 1.31
CA THR A 121 4.49 -14.49 1.85
C THR A 121 4.82 -15.46 0.72
N GLN A 122 6.07 -15.95 0.70
CA GLN A 122 6.58 -16.88 -0.31
C GLN A 122 6.39 -16.42 -1.77
N LYS A 123 6.24 -15.11 -2.01
CA LYS A 123 5.92 -14.52 -3.32
C LYS A 123 4.65 -15.08 -3.97
N LYS A 124 3.72 -15.63 -3.18
CA LYS A 124 2.54 -16.36 -3.70
C LYS A 124 1.23 -15.92 -3.07
N TYR A 125 1.19 -15.72 -1.76
CA TYR A 125 -0.06 -15.49 -1.05
C TYR A 125 0.06 -14.37 -0.02
N LEU A 126 -1.05 -13.69 0.23
CA LEU A 126 -1.12 -12.66 1.27
C LEU A 126 -1.37 -13.27 2.65
N LYS A 127 -0.84 -12.60 3.67
CA LYS A 127 -1.08 -12.90 5.08
C LYS A 127 -1.45 -11.62 5.82
N LEU A 128 -2.54 -11.69 6.59
CA LEU A 128 -2.89 -10.70 7.60
C LEU A 128 -2.13 -11.03 8.89
N VAL A 129 -1.40 -10.07 9.43
CA VAL A 129 -0.63 -10.19 10.68
C VAL A 129 -1.10 -9.09 11.63
N ARG A 130 -1.26 -9.45 12.90
CA ARG A 130 -1.65 -8.57 14.00
C ARG A 130 -0.60 -8.70 15.10
#